data_AF-A0A699GNJ4-F1
#
_entry.id   AF-A0A699GNJ4-F1
#
_cell.length_a   1.000
_cell.length_b   1.000
_cell.length_c   1.000
_cell.angle_alpha   90.00
_cell.angle_beta   90.00
_cell.angle_gamma   90.00
#
_symmetry.space_group_name_H-M   'P 1'
#
loop_
_entity.id
_entity.type
_entity.pdbx_description
1 polymer ?
#
loop_
_entity_poly.entity_id
_entity_poly.type
_entity_poly.pdbx_seq_one_letter_code
_entity_poly.pdbx_strand_id
1 'polypeptide(L)'
;KSASAPFSASSDNAIVVSVIVSSYTTSWGTIEVPANFTITRSIDLEGLVKGWRRHNWDDWRQGIADLQPKLLVLIPHIQDKQLYIGNEKKLALGSVQRLHVGNAEPVMIVIGCNSAIGPTANTGLPAILLRVGAKVVIGSLTSVLGRFANTAAVELTTKLIAASKASTPVTIGYHMTKGFDIRLIQAEHGDAILVSYGENPVRHLLVDGGPASSFDNLIKVLEAARTGATLTLEAIVVTHYDFDHIGGIIALLKQPPCWLIINDIWFNGSRHLVPKDMLGKQHSDALASLILDSQLPWNNAFQGKAVCASSAHSIVLEGGVEIWLLSPTQRELTALAKYADAHLPDNGKVVPRDRLGRQDSWPPPAYASLLAKRFLSDQSASNASSIAMLLRYGEQKIVLCGDARAEVICAALASYWPDHKLKIDFWKMSHHGSQGNTSSDLLNRIKCKRFAFSTNGKIHAHPDQLAIVRVLASTYNPELIFNYANQWTNRWKYRPASWPTYSTTYPSAEGPYVRIII
;
A
#
# COMPACT_ATOMS: atom_id res chain seq x y z
N LYS A 1 -23.43 3.80 18.32
CA LYS A 1 -24.59 3.17 17.65
C LYS A 1 -25.32 4.24 16.84
N SER A 2 -25.14 4.28 15.52
CA SER A 2 -26.16 4.64 14.50
C SER A 2 -25.50 4.89 13.14
N ALA A 3 -25.89 4.08 12.16
CA ALA A 3 -26.01 4.34 10.72
C ALA A 3 -24.89 5.06 9.96
N SER A 4 -24.19 4.29 9.14
CA SER A 4 -23.65 4.72 7.84
C SER A 4 -24.80 5.16 6.93
N ALA A 5 -24.90 6.46 6.64
CA ALA A 5 -25.72 6.98 5.55
C ALA A 5 -24.79 7.42 4.41
N PRO A 6 -25.01 6.98 3.17
CA PRO A 6 -24.25 7.47 2.02
C PRO A 6 -24.64 8.92 1.73
N PHE A 7 -23.65 9.78 1.52
CA PHE A 7 -23.89 11.13 0.98
C PHE A 7 -24.45 10.98 -0.44
N SER A 8 -25.72 11.34 -0.65
CA SER A 8 -26.33 11.37 -1.98
C SER A 8 -25.86 12.60 -2.76
N ALA A 9 -25.41 12.39 -3.98
CA ALA A 9 -25.08 13.46 -4.91
C ALA A 9 -26.37 14.09 -5.46
N SER A 10 -26.79 15.22 -4.90
CA SER A 10 -27.64 16.19 -5.61
C SER A 10 -26.75 17.31 -6.15
N SER A 11 -27.20 17.93 -7.24
CA SER A 11 -26.52 18.99 -7.99
C SER A 11 -26.29 20.31 -7.22
N ASP A 12 -26.59 20.35 -5.92
CA ASP A 12 -26.37 21.50 -5.02
C ASP A 12 -25.09 21.37 -4.16
N ASN A 13 -24.27 20.35 -4.40
CA ASN A 13 -23.09 19.99 -3.57
C ASN A 13 -21.84 20.87 -3.78
N ALA A 14 -22.00 22.20 -3.87
CA ALA A 14 -20.84 23.08 -3.68
C ALA A 14 -20.42 23.02 -2.20
N ILE A 15 -19.28 22.37 -1.89
CA ILE A 15 -18.66 22.55 -0.57
C ILE A 15 -18.24 24.03 -0.48
N VAL A 16 -19.03 24.79 0.26
CA VAL A 16 -18.66 26.16 0.64
C VAL A 16 -17.70 26.08 1.82
N VAL A 17 -16.54 26.72 1.67
CA VAL A 17 -15.42 26.64 2.61
C VAL A 17 -15.23 28.01 3.27
N SER A 18 -15.23 28.08 4.60
CA SER A 18 -14.83 29.31 5.29
C SER A 18 -13.52 29.09 6.04
N VAL A 19 -12.58 30.03 5.90
CA VAL A 19 -11.24 29.94 6.49
C VAL A 19 -10.98 31.14 7.38
N ILE A 20 -10.44 30.90 8.57
CA ILE A 20 -9.89 31.98 9.39
C ILE A 20 -8.51 31.60 9.92
N VAL A 21 -7.60 32.57 9.82
CA VAL A 21 -6.17 32.40 10.13
C VAL A 21 -5.76 33.45 11.15
N SER A 22 -5.06 33.01 12.19
CA SER A 22 -4.48 33.89 13.20
C SER A 22 -3.34 34.77 12.64
N SER A 23 -3.29 36.06 13.03
CA SER A 23 -2.21 36.99 12.62
C SER A 23 -0.84 36.55 13.15
N TYR A 24 -0.78 35.82 14.26
CA TYR A 24 0.46 35.28 14.83
C TYR A 24 1.17 34.25 13.93
N THR A 25 0.55 33.84 12.81
CA THR A 25 1.13 32.89 11.85
C THR A 25 1.86 33.54 10.68
N THR A 26 1.88 34.88 10.55
CA THR A 26 2.30 35.57 9.31
C THR A 26 3.72 36.16 9.32
N SER A 27 4.46 36.12 10.43
CA SER A 27 5.70 36.91 10.64
C SER A 27 7.02 36.11 10.60
N TRP A 28 7.32 35.34 9.54
CA TRP A 28 8.52 34.47 9.52
C TRP A 28 9.28 34.46 8.18
N GLY A 29 10.62 34.32 8.24
CA GLY A 29 11.53 34.25 7.07
C GLY A 29 11.75 32.83 6.50
N THR A 30 12.30 32.74 5.29
CA THR A 30 12.45 31.49 4.49
C THR A 30 13.51 30.50 4.98
N ILE A 31 14.34 30.89 5.95
CA ILE A 31 15.58 30.16 6.32
C ILE A 31 15.32 28.99 7.29
N GLU A 32 14.13 28.89 7.90
CA GLU A 32 13.82 27.88 8.94
C GLU A 32 12.94 26.69 8.48
N VAL A 33 12.76 26.51 7.17
CA VAL A 33 11.89 25.45 6.61
C VAL A 33 12.75 24.43 5.88
N PRO A 34 12.64 23.12 6.21
CA PRO A 34 13.34 22.06 5.49
C PRO A 34 13.08 22.14 3.97
N ALA A 35 14.11 21.87 3.15
CA ALA A 35 14.04 22.06 1.70
C ALA A 35 12.92 21.27 0.98
N ASN A 36 12.38 20.23 1.63
CA ASN A 36 11.29 19.39 1.13
C ASN A 36 9.87 19.89 1.51
N PHE A 37 9.76 21.04 2.18
CA PHE A 37 8.47 21.63 2.56
C PHE A 37 8.20 22.92 1.80
N THR A 38 7.05 22.97 1.12
CA THR A 38 6.55 24.19 0.50
C THR A 38 6.07 25.15 1.58
N ILE A 39 6.67 26.34 1.64
CA ILE A 39 6.22 27.40 2.52
C ILE A 39 4.85 27.88 2.04
N THR A 40 3.82 27.68 2.86
CA THR A 40 2.47 28.18 2.59
C THR A 40 2.20 29.40 3.46
N ARG A 41 2.04 30.55 2.81
CA ARG A 41 1.69 31.82 3.45
C ARG A 41 0.18 31.93 3.61
N SER A 42 -0.27 32.83 4.49
CA SER A 42 -1.69 33.07 4.71
C SER A 42 -2.43 33.64 3.48
N ILE A 43 -1.69 34.20 2.52
CA ILE A 43 -2.21 34.68 1.23
C ILE A 43 -2.44 33.53 0.23
N ASP A 44 -1.66 32.45 0.33
CA ASP A 44 -1.85 31.27 -0.53
C ASP A 44 -3.16 30.53 -0.15
N LEU A 45 -3.56 30.61 1.12
CA LEU A 45 -4.87 30.19 1.60
C LEU A 45 -6.01 31.00 0.97
N GLU A 46 -5.80 32.28 0.62
CA GLU A 46 -6.84 33.13 0.01
C GLU A 46 -7.17 32.69 -1.42
N GLY A 47 -6.17 32.25 -2.18
CA GLY A 47 -6.34 31.71 -3.53
C GLY A 47 -7.17 30.42 -3.57
N LEU A 48 -7.09 29.61 -2.50
CA LEU A 48 -7.83 28.35 -2.37
C LEU A 48 -9.32 28.53 -2.08
N VAL A 49 -9.72 29.65 -1.45
CA VAL A 49 -11.09 29.84 -0.96
C VAL A 49 -11.83 31.00 -1.60
N LYS A 50 -11.40 31.47 -2.78
CA LYS A 50 -12.09 32.49 -3.59
C LYS A 50 -12.58 33.72 -2.78
N GLY A 51 -11.79 34.19 -1.81
CA GLY A 51 -12.16 35.34 -0.97
C GLY A 51 -13.01 35.03 0.27
N TRP A 52 -13.17 33.76 0.66
CA TRP A 52 -13.89 33.36 1.89
C TRP A 52 -13.03 33.33 3.15
N ARG A 53 -11.92 34.08 3.16
CA ARG A 53 -11.16 34.36 4.37
C ARG A 53 -11.98 35.26 5.28
N ARG A 54 -11.93 34.99 6.58
CA ARG A 54 -12.48 35.83 7.63
C ARG A 54 -11.33 36.33 8.49
N HIS A 55 -11.41 37.57 8.98
CA HIS A 55 -10.30 38.19 9.69
C HIS A 55 -10.50 38.20 11.20
N ASN A 56 -11.73 38.04 11.68
CA ASN A 56 -12.04 38.01 13.11
C ASN A 56 -13.29 37.16 13.39
N TRP A 57 -13.63 37.00 14.67
CA TRP A 57 -14.80 36.22 15.10
C TRP A 57 -16.14 36.77 14.63
N ASP A 58 -16.27 38.08 14.43
CA ASP A 58 -17.50 38.70 13.94
C ASP A 58 -17.70 38.37 12.46
N ASP A 59 -16.66 38.56 11.63
CA ASP A 59 -16.66 38.16 10.22
C ASP A 59 -16.92 36.65 10.07
N TRP A 60 -16.35 35.83 10.96
CA TRP A 60 -16.55 34.39 10.98
C TRP A 60 -18.01 34.02 11.22
N ARG A 61 -18.65 34.60 12.24
CA ARG A 61 -20.07 34.36 12.53
C ARG A 61 -20.94 34.79 11.38
N GLN A 62 -20.66 35.96 10.79
CA GLN A 62 -21.38 36.45 9.62
C GLN A 62 -21.21 35.50 8.43
N GLY A 63 -19.97 35.07 8.16
CA GLY A 63 -19.68 34.10 7.11
C GLY A 63 -20.39 32.77 7.30
N ILE A 64 -20.48 32.25 8.52
CA ILE A 64 -21.26 31.04 8.81
C ILE A 64 -22.74 31.25 8.53
N ALA A 65 -23.30 32.38 8.97
CA ALA A 65 -24.70 32.71 8.77
C ALA A 65 -25.03 32.78 7.27
N ASP A 66 -24.21 33.49 6.50
CA ASP A 66 -24.42 33.76 5.07
C ASP A 66 -24.20 32.52 4.21
N LEU A 67 -23.15 31.74 4.50
CA LEU A 67 -22.66 30.69 3.62
C LEU A 67 -23.15 29.29 3.99
N GLN A 68 -23.57 29.07 5.24
CA GLN A 68 -23.90 27.74 5.79
C GLN A 68 -22.89 26.65 5.38
N PRO A 69 -21.59 26.87 5.63
CA PRO A 69 -20.52 26.07 5.04
C PRO A 69 -20.57 24.61 5.51
N LYS A 70 -20.23 23.69 4.59
CA LYS A 70 -20.12 22.25 4.88
C LYS A 70 -18.69 21.86 5.30
N LEU A 71 -17.71 22.71 5.03
CA LEU A 71 -16.32 22.57 5.46
C LEU A 71 -15.84 23.89 6.08
N LEU A 72 -15.34 23.81 7.31
CA LEU A 72 -14.77 24.94 8.04
C LEU A 72 -13.29 24.67 8.30
N VAL A 73 -12.43 25.68 8.06
CA VAL A 73 -11.00 25.60 8.31
C VAL A 73 -10.61 26.70 9.29
N LEU A 74 -10.17 26.29 10.47
CA LEU A 74 -9.81 27.14 11.58
C LEU A 74 -8.31 26.93 11.87
N ILE A 75 -7.52 27.99 11.77
CA ILE A 75 -6.09 27.99 12.14
C ILE A 75 -5.91 28.97 13.30
N PRO A 76 -6.24 28.56 14.54
CA PRO A 76 -6.19 29.43 15.71
C PRO A 76 -4.82 29.37 16.38
N HIS A 77 -4.46 30.44 17.10
CA HIS A 77 -3.51 30.33 18.19
C HIS A 77 -4.27 30.03 19.48
N ILE A 78 -3.80 29.08 20.28
CA ILE A 78 -4.46 28.68 21.53
C ILE A 78 -3.50 28.93 22.68
N GLN A 79 -3.93 29.80 23.60
CA GLN A 79 -3.19 30.12 24.82
C GLN A 79 -4.21 30.32 25.95
N ASP A 80 -3.94 29.79 27.14
CA ASP A 80 -4.76 29.98 28.35
C ASP A 80 -6.28 29.73 28.16
N LYS A 81 -6.63 28.65 27.43
CA LYS A 81 -8.02 28.29 27.06
C LYS A 81 -8.76 29.34 26.22
N GLN A 82 -8.02 30.24 25.59
CA GLN A 82 -8.52 31.24 24.66
C GLN A 82 -8.11 30.86 23.23
N LEU A 83 -9.04 31.07 22.30
CA LEU A 83 -8.82 30.96 20.86
C LEU A 83 -8.56 32.35 20.30
N TYR A 84 -7.38 32.54 19.74
CA TYR A 84 -6.96 33.77 19.10
C TYR A 84 -7.03 33.60 17.58
N ILE A 85 -7.77 34.49 16.94
CA ILE A 85 -7.84 34.61 15.49
C ILE A 85 -7.78 36.09 15.09
N GLY A 86 -7.16 36.40 13.96
CA GLY A 86 -6.97 37.79 13.53
C GLY A 86 -6.13 38.64 14.48
N ASN A 87 -6.36 39.95 14.47
CA ASN A 87 -5.72 40.95 15.32
C ASN A 87 -6.21 40.89 16.77
N GLU A 88 -5.92 39.78 17.47
CA GLU A 88 -6.03 39.62 18.93
C GLU A 88 -7.44 39.52 19.56
N LYS A 89 -8.51 39.35 18.77
CA LYS A 89 -9.83 39.04 19.36
C LYS A 89 -9.86 37.60 19.89
N LYS A 90 -9.87 37.47 21.22
CA LYS A 90 -9.95 36.19 21.92
C LYS A 90 -11.40 35.69 22.06
N LEU A 91 -11.58 34.38 21.89
CA LEU A 91 -12.80 33.67 22.26
C LEU A 91 -12.46 32.60 23.28
N ALA A 92 -13.12 32.62 24.43
CA ALA A 92 -12.94 31.57 25.42
C ALA A 92 -13.47 30.24 24.85
N LEU A 93 -12.72 29.14 25.05
CA LEU A 93 -13.13 27.80 24.60
C LEU A 93 -14.55 27.42 25.07
N GLY A 94 -14.92 27.80 26.29
CA GLY A 94 -16.26 27.57 26.85
C GLY A 94 -17.38 28.41 26.22
N SER A 95 -17.02 29.49 25.51
CA SER A 95 -17.96 30.38 24.82
C SER A 95 -18.18 29.97 23.36
N VAL A 96 -17.57 28.86 22.91
CA VAL A 96 -17.88 28.29 21.60
C VAL A 96 -19.32 27.77 21.62
N GLN A 97 -20.09 28.17 20.61
CA GLN A 97 -21.55 28.04 20.56
C GLN A 97 -21.96 27.76 19.12
N ARG A 98 -23.25 27.44 18.91
CA ARG A 98 -23.77 27.04 17.60
C ARG A 98 -23.46 28.06 16.50
N LEU A 99 -23.47 29.35 16.82
CA LEU A 99 -23.11 30.44 15.90
C LEU A 99 -21.64 30.40 15.40
N HIS A 100 -20.75 29.66 16.05
CA HIS A 100 -19.35 29.47 15.67
C HIS A 100 -19.12 28.23 14.80
N VAL A 101 -20.12 27.33 14.70
CA VAL A 101 -20.05 26.06 13.95
C VAL A 101 -21.08 26.03 12.81
N GLY A 102 -22.21 26.72 12.97
CA GLY A 102 -23.31 26.71 12.00
C GLY A 102 -24.23 25.51 12.13
N ASN A 103 -25.35 25.55 11.41
CA ASN A 103 -26.39 24.52 11.48
C ASN A 103 -26.19 23.37 10.48
N ALA A 104 -25.27 23.54 9.53
CA ALA A 104 -25.06 22.63 8.41
C ALA A 104 -24.36 21.30 8.76
N GLU A 105 -24.07 21.05 10.04
CA GLU A 105 -23.25 19.93 10.54
C GLU A 105 -21.91 19.80 9.79
N PRO A 106 -21.03 20.81 9.84
CA PRO A 106 -19.84 20.83 9.00
C PRO A 106 -18.78 19.80 9.44
N VAL A 107 -17.90 19.47 8.50
CA VAL A 107 -16.56 18.97 8.79
C VAL A 107 -15.69 20.16 9.18
N MET A 108 -14.98 20.08 10.31
CA MET A 108 -14.09 21.15 10.78
C MET A 108 -12.64 20.68 10.78
N ILE A 109 -11.77 21.41 10.08
CA ILE A 109 -10.31 21.29 10.19
C ILE A 109 -9.85 22.36 11.17
N VAL A 110 -9.19 21.97 12.24
CA VAL A 110 -8.75 22.86 13.31
C VAL A 110 -7.28 22.60 13.60
N ILE A 111 -6.38 23.34 12.95
CA ILE A 111 -4.94 23.08 13.04
C ILE A 111 -4.26 24.27 13.72
N GLY A 112 -3.84 24.07 14.97
CA GLY A 112 -3.12 25.05 15.78
C GLY A 112 -2.31 24.38 16.89
N CYS A 113 -1.49 25.11 17.64
CA CYS A 113 -0.70 24.51 18.72
C CYS A 113 -1.61 23.79 19.74
N ASN A 114 -1.39 22.47 19.93
CA ASN A 114 -2.14 21.64 20.89
C ASN A 114 -3.67 21.68 20.72
N SER A 115 -4.14 21.89 19.49
CA SER A 115 -5.58 22.08 19.22
C SER A 115 -6.47 20.91 19.60
N ALA A 116 -5.94 19.67 19.65
CA ALA A 116 -6.69 18.49 20.09
C ALA A 116 -6.46 18.06 21.55
N ILE A 117 -5.51 18.69 22.28
CA ILE A 117 -5.20 18.33 23.67
C ILE A 117 -6.04 19.18 24.63
N GLY A 118 -6.75 18.52 25.55
CA GLY A 118 -7.41 19.16 26.69
C GLY A 118 -6.84 18.65 28.03
N PRO A 119 -6.93 19.43 29.11
CA PRO A 119 -6.44 19.01 30.43
C PRO A 119 -7.20 17.80 31.02
N THR A 120 -8.39 17.50 30.50
CA THR A 120 -9.22 16.35 30.87
C THR A 120 -9.90 15.77 29.62
N ALA A 121 -10.29 14.49 29.67
CA ALA A 121 -11.13 13.90 28.61
C ALA A 121 -12.40 14.76 28.40
N ASN A 122 -12.78 15.02 27.15
CA ASN A 122 -13.94 15.82 26.73
C ASN A 122 -13.87 17.36 26.90
N THR A 123 -12.75 17.94 27.32
CA THR A 123 -12.60 19.42 27.38
C THR A 123 -11.76 20.01 26.25
N GLY A 124 -11.25 19.17 25.36
CA GLY A 124 -10.51 19.62 24.18
C GLY A 124 -11.42 20.32 23.16
N LEU A 125 -10.84 21.22 22.38
CA LEU A 125 -11.56 21.93 21.31
C LEU A 125 -12.33 21.00 20.36
N PRO A 126 -11.82 19.81 19.95
CA PRO A 126 -12.60 18.87 19.14
C PRO A 126 -13.87 18.39 19.83
N ALA A 127 -13.80 18.07 21.12
CA ALA A 127 -14.97 17.63 21.89
C ALA A 127 -16.01 18.74 22.02
N ILE A 128 -15.55 19.99 22.22
CA ILE A 128 -16.42 21.17 22.28
C ILE A 128 -17.14 21.36 20.94
N LEU A 129 -16.41 21.32 19.83
CA LEU A 129 -16.97 21.54 18.50
C LEU A 129 -17.94 20.42 18.09
N LEU A 130 -17.62 19.16 18.39
CA LEU A 130 -18.53 18.02 18.18
C LEU A 130 -19.83 18.19 18.97
N ARG A 131 -19.75 18.60 20.25
CA ARG A 131 -20.93 18.85 21.09
C ARG A 131 -21.77 20.02 20.59
N VAL A 132 -21.14 21.06 20.07
CA VAL A 132 -21.82 22.22 19.47
C VAL A 132 -22.41 21.87 18.09
N GLY A 133 -22.02 20.72 17.53
CA GLY A 133 -22.67 20.03 16.43
C GLY A 133 -21.92 20.12 15.10
N ALA A 134 -20.59 20.15 15.15
CA ALA A 134 -19.75 19.71 14.04
C ALA A 134 -19.93 18.19 13.85
N LYS A 135 -19.92 17.71 12.60
CA LYS A 135 -20.08 16.28 12.31
C LYS A 135 -18.77 15.52 12.49
N VAL A 136 -17.68 16.15 12.07
CA VAL A 136 -16.32 15.63 12.12
C VAL A 136 -15.41 16.77 12.52
N VAL A 137 -14.45 16.52 13.40
CA VAL A 137 -13.41 17.48 13.75
C VAL A 137 -12.05 16.83 13.56
N ILE A 138 -11.21 17.47 12.75
CA ILE A 138 -9.82 17.08 12.50
C ILE A 138 -8.94 18.09 13.23
N GLY A 139 -8.13 17.64 14.19
CA GLY A 139 -7.26 18.52 14.97
C GLY A 139 -5.87 17.94 15.18
N SER A 140 -4.91 18.80 15.57
CA SER A 140 -3.53 18.40 15.84
C SER A 140 -3.34 17.93 17.29
N LEU A 141 -2.76 16.74 17.46
CA LEU A 141 -2.40 16.17 18.76
C LEU A 141 -1.11 16.74 19.35
N THR A 142 -0.39 17.59 18.60
CA THR A 142 0.89 18.16 19.01
C THR A 142 0.92 19.66 18.73
N SER A 143 1.94 20.34 19.25
CA SER A 143 2.21 21.72 18.89
C SER A 143 2.72 21.77 17.45
N VAL A 144 2.02 22.52 16.60
CA VAL A 144 2.37 22.71 15.19
C VAL A 144 2.70 24.18 15.00
N LEU A 145 3.93 24.48 14.56
CA LEU A 145 4.31 25.85 14.21
C LEU A 145 3.39 26.37 13.09
N GLY A 146 3.02 27.66 13.16
CA GLY A 146 2.01 28.25 12.26
C GLY A 146 2.27 27.99 10.77
N ARG A 147 3.54 27.99 10.33
CA ARG A 147 3.93 27.67 8.95
C ARG A 147 3.55 26.25 8.50
N PHE A 148 3.74 25.26 9.36
CA PHE A 148 3.34 23.88 9.08
C PHE A 148 1.83 23.69 9.23
N ALA A 149 1.19 24.48 10.09
CA ALA A 149 -0.26 24.48 10.23
C ALA A 149 -0.94 24.99 8.94
N ASN A 150 -0.40 26.05 8.32
CA ASN A 150 -0.89 26.57 7.04
C ASN A 150 -0.74 25.54 5.91
N THR A 151 0.44 24.93 5.77
CA THR A 151 0.69 23.90 4.75
C THR A 151 -0.24 22.70 4.93
N ALA A 152 -0.37 22.18 6.16
CA ALA A 152 -1.25 21.06 6.45
C ALA A 152 -2.72 21.41 6.21
N ALA A 153 -3.16 22.62 6.59
CA ALA A 153 -4.52 23.08 6.35
C ALA A 153 -4.82 23.20 4.85
N VAL A 154 -3.91 23.79 4.06
CA VAL A 154 -4.04 23.89 2.61
C VAL A 154 -4.11 22.52 1.97
N GLU A 155 -3.16 21.64 2.28
CA GLU A 155 -3.06 20.32 1.68
C GLU A 155 -4.32 19.49 1.98
N LEU A 156 -4.73 19.44 3.25
CA LEU A 156 -5.92 18.71 3.67
C LEU A 156 -7.21 19.30 3.09
N THR A 157 -7.35 20.63 3.06
CA THR A 157 -8.53 21.30 2.50
C THR A 157 -8.66 21.01 1.00
N THR A 158 -7.56 21.13 0.25
CA THR A 158 -7.52 20.84 -1.18
C THR A 158 -7.93 19.40 -1.46
N LYS A 159 -7.38 18.46 -0.68
CA LYS A 159 -7.67 17.03 -0.77
C LYS A 159 -9.13 16.71 -0.43
N LEU A 160 -9.73 17.35 0.58
CA LEU A 160 -11.14 17.18 0.93
C LEU A 160 -12.09 17.78 -0.12
N ILE A 161 -11.75 18.92 -0.73
CA ILE A 161 -12.52 19.50 -1.85
C ILE A 161 -12.44 18.59 -3.08
N ALA A 162 -11.28 17.99 -3.35
CA ALA A 162 -11.13 17.03 -4.44
C ALA A 162 -11.97 15.77 -4.18
N ALA A 163 -11.89 15.22 -2.97
CA ALA A 163 -12.69 14.07 -2.53
C ALA A 163 -14.20 14.31 -2.69
N SER A 164 -14.69 15.51 -2.37
CA SER A 164 -16.12 15.81 -2.46
C SER A 164 -16.65 15.90 -3.89
N LYS A 165 -15.77 16.09 -4.86
CA LYS A 165 -16.10 16.16 -6.29
C LYS A 165 -15.90 14.82 -7.00
N ALA A 166 -15.35 13.82 -6.31
CA ALA A 166 -15.11 12.50 -6.89
C ALA A 166 -16.43 11.77 -7.15
N SER A 167 -16.48 11.02 -8.25
CA SER A 167 -17.65 10.20 -8.63
C SER A 167 -17.78 8.93 -7.81
N THR A 168 -16.74 8.56 -7.04
CA THR A 168 -16.72 7.38 -6.16
C THR A 168 -16.36 7.79 -4.73
N PRO A 169 -16.92 7.13 -3.70
CA PRO A 169 -16.53 7.38 -2.32
C PRO A 169 -15.04 7.09 -2.10
N VAL A 170 -14.31 8.11 -1.65
CA VAL A 170 -12.87 8.01 -1.32
C VAL A 170 -12.67 8.28 0.17
N THR A 171 -11.74 7.56 0.79
CA THR A 171 -11.40 7.79 2.20
C THR A 171 -10.48 9.00 2.34
N ILE A 172 -10.53 9.71 3.47
CA ILE A 172 -9.57 10.80 3.75
C ILE A 172 -8.13 10.25 3.72
N GLY A 173 -7.93 9.03 4.20
CA GLY A 173 -6.63 8.33 4.16
C GLY A 173 -6.05 8.22 2.76
N TYR A 174 -6.88 7.94 1.73
CA TYR A 174 -6.46 7.85 0.34
C TYR A 174 -5.75 9.12 -0.16
N HIS A 175 -6.27 10.29 0.22
CA HIS A 175 -5.62 11.54 -0.16
C HIS A 175 -4.45 11.90 0.74
N MET A 176 -4.43 11.45 2.00
CA MET A 176 -3.37 11.78 2.95
C MET A 176 -2.11 10.92 2.80
N THR A 177 -2.14 9.86 1.99
CA THR A 177 -1.03 8.91 1.88
C THR A 177 0.01 9.29 0.84
N LYS A 178 1.15 9.77 1.32
CA LYS A 178 2.43 9.73 0.61
C LYS A 178 3.03 8.34 0.83
N GLY A 179 2.71 7.36 0.00
CA GLY A 179 3.15 5.98 0.22
C GLY A 179 2.70 5.01 -0.88
N PHE A 180 2.44 3.76 -0.51
CA PHE A 180 2.03 2.72 -1.46
C PHE A 180 0.52 2.44 -1.37
N ASP A 181 -0.16 2.34 -2.53
CA ASP A 181 -1.48 1.72 -2.68
C ASP A 181 -1.32 0.35 -3.34
N ILE A 182 -1.48 -0.71 -2.55
CA ILE A 182 -1.26 -2.08 -2.96
C ILE A 182 -2.61 -2.77 -3.11
N ARG A 183 -2.87 -3.33 -4.29
CA ARG A 183 -4.03 -4.16 -4.58
C ARG A 183 -3.56 -5.59 -4.78
N LEU A 184 -3.79 -6.44 -3.78
CA LEU A 184 -3.57 -7.88 -3.89
C LEU A 184 -4.80 -8.50 -4.59
N ILE A 185 -4.65 -8.81 -5.88
CA ILE A 185 -5.73 -9.25 -6.76
C ILE A 185 -6.09 -10.70 -6.44
N GLN A 186 -7.37 -11.03 -6.62
CA GLN A 186 -7.90 -12.39 -6.53
C GLN A 186 -7.43 -13.23 -7.72
N ALA A 187 -6.26 -13.84 -7.57
CA ALA A 187 -5.53 -14.67 -8.55
C ALA A 187 -5.60 -16.18 -8.27
N GLU A 188 -6.70 -16.63 -7.69
CA GLU A 188 -6.96 -18.00 -7.25
C GLU A 188 -5.87 -18.59 -6.35
N HIS A 189 -4.96 -19.38 -6.94
CA HIS A 189 -3.88 -20.08 -6.28
C HIS A 189 -2.53 -19.42 -6.48
N GLY A 190 -2.44 -18.37 -7.32
CA GLY A 190 -1.20 -17.66 -7.61
C GLY A 190 -1.14 -16.23 -7.06
N ASP A 191 -0.13 -15.49 -7.52
CA ASP A 191 0.08 -14.08 -7.17
C ASP A 191 -0.31 -13.15 -8.34
N ALA A 192 -0.98 -12.04 -8.01
CA ALA A 192 -1.13 -10.88 -8.88
C ALA A 192 -1.30 -9.63 -8.02
N ILE A 193 -0.40 -8.68 -8.15
CA ILE A 193 -0.29 -7.53 -7.24
C ILE A 193 -0.06 -6.26 -8.06
N LEU A 194 -0.97 -5.29 -7.93
CA LEU A 194 -0.75 -3.95 -8.45
C LEU A 194 -0.25 -3.05 -7.32
N VAL A 195 0.97 -2.53 -7.44
CA VAL A 195 1.54 -1.53 -6.53
C VAL A 195 1.50 -0.18 -7.20
N SER A 196 0.82 0.79 -6.59
CA SER A 196 0.76 2.17 -7.06
C SER A 196 1.49 3.09 -6.11
N TYR A 197 2.18 4.09 -6.65
CA TYR A 197 2.97 5.06 -5.89
C TYR A 197 3.02 6.41 -6.62
N GLY A 198 3.38 7.47 -5.89
CA GLY A 198 3.33 8.84 -6.40
C GLY A 198 1.90 9.40 -6.48
N GLU A 199 1.80 10.72 -6.65
CA GLU A 199 0.50 11.41 -6.70
C GLU A 199 0.17 12.00 -8.09
N ASN A 200 1.17 12.53 -8.82
CA ASN A 200 0.95 13.21 -10.10
C ASN A 200 2.20 13.13 -11.02
N PRO A 201 2.19 12.25 -12.04
CA PRO A 201 1.23 11.16 -12.22
C PRO A 201 1.39 10.08 -11.14
N VAL A 202 0.31 9.35 -10.86
CA VAL A 202 0.40 8.06 -10.15
C VAL A 202 1.08 7.08 -11.09
N ARG A 203 1.98 6.26 -10.55
CA ARG A 203 2.75 5.25 -11.26
C ARG A 203 2.47 3.88 -10.71
N HIS A 204 2.70 2.86 -11.53
CA HIS A 204 2.27 1.51 -11.23
C HIS A 204 3.37 0.48 -11.53
N LEU A 205 3.47 -0.51 -10.66
CA LEU A 205 4.23 -1.75 -10.86
C LEU A 205 3.22 -2.90 -10.79
N LEU A 206 3.20 -3.76 -11.80
CA LEU A 206 2.45 -5.01 -11.75
C LEU A 206 3.40 -6.14 -11.41
N VAL A 207 3.10 -6.93 -10.38
CA VAL A 207 3.88 -8.10 -9.97
C VAL A 207 3.01 -9.34 -10.12
N ASP A 208 3.41 -10.19 -11.06
CA ASP A 208 2.68 -11.37 -11.55
C ASP A 208 1.26 -11.08 -12.05
N GLY A 209 0.64 -12.06 -12.70
CA GLY A 209 -0.70 -11.94 -13.31
C GLY A 209 -1.68 -13.01 -12.87
N GLY A 210 -1.28 -13.92 -11.98
CA GLY A 210 -2.09 -15.07 -11.61
C GLY A 210 -2.14 -16.13 -12.72
N PRO A 211 -2.94 -17.21 -12.54
CA PRO A 211 -3.31 -18.11 -13.62
C PRO A 211 -4.15 -17.38 -14.68
N ALA A 212 -4.21 -17.93 -15.89
CA ALA A 212 -5.03 -17.35 -16.97
C ALA A 212 -6.52 -17.23 -16.62
N SER A 213 -7.04 -18.06 -15.71
CA SER A 213 -8.43 -18.00 -15.25
C SER A 213 -8.76 -16.76 -14.42
N SER A 214 -7.77 -16.06 -13.86
CA SER A 214 -7.96 -14.79 -13.14
C SER A 214 -7.82 -13.54 -14.02
N PHE A 215 -7.70 -13.71 -15.34
CA PHE A 215 -7.48 -12.61 -16.28
C PHE A 215 -8.56 -11.50 -16.19
N ASP A 216 -9.83 -11.86 -16.05
CA ASP A 216 -10.92 -10.88 -15.93
C ASP A 216 -10.77 -10.00 -14.67
N ASN A 217 -10.34 -10.60 -13.56
CA ASN A 217 -10.06 -9.86 -12.33
C ASN A 217 -8.87 -8.91 -12.52
N LEU A 218 -7.81 -9.38 -13.18
CA LEU A 218 -6.62 -8.58 -13.50
C LEU A 218 -7.01 -7.35 -14.33
N ILE A 219 -7.71 -7.54 -15.46
CA ILE A 219 -8.13 -6.44 -16.34
C ILE A 219 -9.02 -5.45 -15.59
N LYS A 220 -10.00 -5.92 -14.81
CA LYS A 220 -10.88 -5.05 -14.03
C LYS A 220 -10.11 -4.14 -13.07
N VAL A 221 -9.06 -4.66 -12.43
CA VAL A 221 -8.23 -3.89 -11.49
C VAL A 221 -7.33 -2.89 -12.21
N LEU A 222 -6.71 -3.31 -13.32
CA LEU A 222 -5.85 -2.44 -14.14
C LEU A 222 -6.66 -1.30 -14.78
N GLU A 223 -7.84 -1.60 -15.33
CA GLU A 223 -8.71 -0.61 -15.94
C GLU A 223 -9.17 0.46 -14.93
N ALA A 224 -9.49 0.05 -13.70
CA ALA A 224 -9.86 0.94 -12.60
C ALA A 224 -8.68 1.72 -12.00
N ALA A 225 -7.44 1.38 -12.36
CA ALA A 225 -6.24 2.09 -11.93
C ALA A 225 -5.79 3.20 -12.90
N ARG A 226 -6.45 3.33 -14.06
CA ARG A 226 -6.10 4.33 -15.07
C ARG A 226 -6.15 5.76 -14.51
N THR A 227 -5.22 6.59 -15.00
CA THR A 227 -5.26 8.04 -14.82
C THR A 227 -5.64 8.67 -16.16
N GLY A 228 -6.88 9.15 -16.28
CA GLY A 228 -7.41 9.61 -17.56
C GLY A 228 -7.66 8.43 -18.52
N ALA A 229 -7.09 8.50 -19.72
CA ALA A 229 -7.33 7.50 -20.77
C ALA A 229 -6.41 6.27 -20.67
N THR A 230 -5.31 6.34 -19.91
CA THR A 230 -4.23 5.34 -19.95
C THR A 230 -3.89 4.80 -18.55
N LEU A 231 -3.28 3.61 -18.54
CA LEU A 231 -2.54 3.07 -17.40
C LEU A 231 -1.09 2.86 -17.84
N THR A 232 -0.14 3.47 -17.13
CA THR A 232 1.28 3.23 -17.36
C THR A 232 1.83 2.30 -16.28
N LEU A 233 2.33 1.14 -16.69
CA LEU A 233 3.10 0.23 -15.86
C LEU A 233 4.59 0.52 -16.08
N GLU A 234 5.25 1.02 -15.03
CA GLU A 234 6.69 1.28 -15.04
C GLU A 234 7.49 0.00 -15.19
N ALA A 235 6.99 -1.10 -14.61
CA ALA A 235 7.40 -2.44 -14.99
C ALA A 235 6.27 -3.45 -14.74
N ILE A 236 6.32 -4.56 -15.48
CA ILE A 236 5.69 -5.83 -15.11
C ILE A 236 6.79 -6.74 -14.58
N VAL A 237 6.70 -7.19 -13.34
CA VAL A 237 7.65 -8.16 -12.77
C VAL A 237 7.00 -9.53 -12.76
N VAL A 238 7.56 -10.46 -13.53
CA VAL A 238 7.18 -11.87 -13.51
C VAL A 238 8.18 -12.61 -12.66
N THR A 239 7.75 -13.01 -11.46
CA THR A 239 8.66 -13.49 -10.41
C THR A 239 9.36 -14.78 -10.84
N HIS A 240 8.64 -15.73 -11.43
CA HIS A 240 9.15 -16.98 -11.98
C HIS A 240 8.16 -17.56 -13.01
N TYR A 241 8.48 -18.71 -13.60
CA TYR A 241 7.76 -19.24 -14.78
C TYR A 241 6.57 -20.15 -14.46
N ASP A 242 6.24 -20.36 -13.18
CA ASP A 242 5.11 -21.22 -12.82
C ASP A 242 3.78 -20.59 -13.31
N PHE A 243 2.88 -21.45 -13.77
CA PHE A 243 1.73 -21.02 -14.59
C PHE A 243 0.74 -20.14 -13.83
N ASP A 244 0.63 -20.34 -12.53
CA ASP A 244 -0.19 -19.56 -11.62
C ASP A 244 0.38 -18.18 -11.31
N HIS A 245 1.59 -17.85 -11.78
CA HIS A 245 2.16 -16.50 -11.73
C HIS A 245 2.13 -15.83 -13.12
N ILE A 246 2.58 -16.56 -14.15
CA ILE A 246 2.81 -16.01 -15.50
C ILE A 246 1.57 -16.05 -16.40
N GLY A 247 0.59 -16.91 -16.11
CA GLY A 247 -0.53 -17.21 -17.01
C GLY A 247 -1.38 -16.01 -17.37
N GLY A 248 -1.69 -15.15 -16.40
CA GLY A 248 -2.45 -13.92 -16.61
C GLY A 248 -1.67 -12.84 -17.35
N ILE A 249 -0.33 -12.81 -17.23
CA ILE A 249 0.53 -11.92 -18.02
C ILE A 249 0.56 -12.38 -19.48
N ILE A 250 0.66 -13.69 -19.73
CA ILE A 250 0.54 -14.24 -21.10
C ILE A 250 -0.82 -13.88 -21.70
N ALA A 251 -1.91 -13.99 -20.94
CA ALA A 251 -3.24 -13.59 -21.41
C ALA A 251 -3.30 -12.07 -21.72
N LEU A 252 -2.70 -11.24 -20.86
CA LEU A 252 -2.60 -9.79 -21.04
C LEU A 252 -1.84 -9.41 -22.31
N LEU A 253 -0.68 -10.01 -22.56
CA LEU A 253 0.13 -9.67 -23.74
C LEU A 253 -0.42 -10.25 -25.05
N LYS A 254 -1.25 -11.30 -24.99
CA LYS A 254 -1.98 -11.79 -26.17
C LYS A 254 -3.07 -10.81 -26.64
N GLN A 255 -3.66 -10.07 -25.70
CA GLN A 255 -4.75 -9.13 -25.96
C GLN A 255 -4.54 -7.84 -25.14
N PRO A 256 -3.48 -7.07 -25.43
CA PRO A 256 -3.15 -5.89 -24.65
C PRO A 256 -4.24 -4.83 -24.86
N PRO A 257 -4.85 -4.30 -23.78
CA PRO A 257 -5.80 -3.21 -23.91
C PRO A 257 -5.14 -1.97 -24.52
N CYS A 258 -5.85 -1.25 -25.40
CA CYS A 258 -5.29 -0.07 -26.07
C CYS A 258 -4.91 1.09 -25.13
N TRP A 259 -5.40 1.06 -23.89
CA TRP A 259 -5.08 2.02 -22.84
C TRP A 259 -3.86 1.64 -22.00
N LEU A 260 -3.30 0.45 -22.18
CA LEU A 260 -2.19 -0.05 -21.38
C LEU A 260 -0.85 0.32 -22.02
N ILE A 261 0.01 0.96 -21.23
CA ILE A 261 1.40 1.28 -21.59
C ILE A 261 2.32 0.48 -20.67
N ILE A 262 3.32 -0.20 -21.25
CA ILE A 262 4.27 -1.04 -20.53
C ILE A 262 5.68 -0.49 -20.80
N ASN A 263 6.35 0.03 -19.78
CA ASN A 263 7.69 0.63 -19.91
C ASN A 263 8.82 -0.40 -19.80
N ASP A 264 8.63 -1.46 -19.01
CA ASP A 264 9.60 -2.57 -18.89
C ASP A 264 8.90 -3.87 -18.47
N ILE A 265 9.52 -5.00 -18.80
CA ILE A 265 9.12 -6.32 -18.31
C ILE A 265 10.34 -6.96 -17.67
N TRP A 266 10.23 -7.30 -16.40
CA TRP A 266 11.27 -7.97 -15.63
C TRP A 266 10.96 -9.45 -15.55
N PHE A 267 11.70 -10.25 -16.30
CA PHE A 267 11.49 -11.68 -16.40
C PHE A 267 12.77 -12.42 -16.79
N ASN A 268 13.08 -13.49 -16.05
CA ASN A 268 14.22 -14.36 -16.33
C ASN A 268 13.84 -15.52 -17.26
N GLY A 269 13.48 -15.21 -18.50
CA GLY A 269 13.21 -16.22 -19.54
C GLY A 269 14.45 -16.95 -20.04
N SER A 270 14.24 -17.96 -20.89
CA SER A 270 15.28 -18.90 -21.38
C SER A 270 16.57 -18.24 -21.88
N ARG A 271 16.47 -17.11 -22.60
CA ARG A 271 17.62 -16.35 -23.14
C ARG A 271 18.59 -15.83 -22.06
N HIS A 272 18.15 -15.74 -20.82
CA HIS A 272 18.94 -15.28 -19.68
C HIS A 272 19.54 -16.43 -18.87
N LEU A 273 19.02 -17.65 -19.05
CA LEU A 273 19.39 -18.83 -18.27
C LEU A 273 20.42 -19.71 -18.98
N VAL A 274 20.37 -19.78 -20.31
CA VAL A 274 21.23 -20.66 -21.12
C VAL A 274 22.13 -19.82 -22.04
N PRO A 275 23.45 -20.11 -22.16
CA PRO A 275 24.34 -19.46 -23.11
C PRO A 275 23.85 -19.60 -24.55
N LYS A 276 24.05 -18.55 -25.38
CA LYS A 276 23.61 -18.51 -26.79
C LYS A 276 24.09 -19.70 -27.63
N ASP A 277 25.24 -20.28 -27.29
CA ASP A 277 25.92 -21.32 -28.08
C ASP A 277 25.31 -22.73 -27.86
N MET A 278 24.39 -22.91 -26.92
CA MET A 278 23.67 -24.18 -26.68
C MET A 278 22.25 -24.21 -27.27
N LEU A 279 21.86 -23.20 -28.05
CA LEU A 279 20.51 -23.10 -28.64
C LEU A 279 20.40 -23.92 -29.94
N GLY A 280 20.30 -25.25 -29.80
CA GLY A 280 19.65 -26.08 -30.83
C GLY A 280 18.14 -25.78 -30.87
N LYS A 281 17.58 -25.55 -32.06
CA LYS A 281 16.15 -25.26 -32.39
C LYS A 281 15.25 -24.86 -31.20
N GLN A 282 15.04 -23.55 -31.09
CA GLN A 282 14.15 -22.81 -30.18
C GLN A 282 12.86 -23.55 -29.80
N HIS A 283 12.75 -23.98 -28.55
CA HIS A 283 11.46 -24.14 -27.89
C HIS A 283 11.23 -22.93 -26.97
N SER A 284 10.39 -22.04 -27.49
CA SER A 284 9.99 -20.76 -26.95
C SER A 284 9.22 -20.90 -25.64
N ASP A 285 9.72 -20.24 -24.61
CA ASP A 285 8.91 -19.78 -23.49
C ASP A 285 7.82 -18.84 -24.05
N ALA A 286 6.54 -19.18 -23.80
CA ALA A 286 5.40 -18.48 -24.41
C ALA A 286 5.40 -16.98 -24.09
N LEU A 287 5.84 -16.60 -22.89
CA LEU A 287 5.97 -15.18 -22.54
C LEU A 287 7.14 -14.55 -23.28
N ALA A 288 8.29 -15.22 -23.34
CA ALA A 288 9.47 -14.73 -24.05
C ALA A 288 9.17 -14.46 -25.54
N SER A 289 8.44 -15.36 -26.20
CA SER A 289 7.98 -15.15 -27.58
C SER A 289 7.08 -13.92 -27.70
N LEU A 290 6.07 -13.78 -26.84
CA LEU A 290 5.18 -12.62 -26.87
C LEU A 290 5.92 -11.29 -26.68
N ILE A 291 6.89 -11.26 -25.77
CA ILE A 291 7.73 -10.07 -25.54
C ILE A 291 8.53 -9.71 -26.81
N LEU A 292 9.16 -10.70 -27.44
CA LEU A 292 9.96 -10.50 -28.64
C LEU A 292 9.10 -10.10 -29.85
N ASP A 293 8.01 -10.82 -30.09
CA ASP A 293 7.10 -10.60 -31.23
C ASP A 293 6.42 -9.23 -31.14
N SER A 294 6.10 -8.78 -29.92
CA SER A 294 5.49 -7.48 -29.65
C SER A 294 6.52 -6.34 -29.50
N GLN A 295 7.83 -6.64 -29.60
CA GLN A 295 8.93 -5.70 -29.41
C GLN A 295 8.85 -4.93 -28.07
N LEU A 296 8.38 -5.62 -27.01
CA LEU A 296 8.25 -5.01 -25.69
C LEU A 296 9.62 -4.88 -25.01
N PRO A 297 9.86 -3.81 -24.23
CA PRO A 297 11.08 -3.67 -23.45
C PRO A 297 11.21 -4.83 -22.46
N TRP A 298 12.42 -5.40 -22.36
CA TRP A 298 12.65 -6.61 -21.56
C TRP A 298 13.97 -6.54 -20.79
N ASN A 299 13.84 -6.45 -19.46
CA ASN A 299 14.91 -6.27 -18.51
C ASN A 299 15.76 -5.03 -18.83
N ASN A 300 15.15 -3.94 -19.31
CA ASN A 300 15.86 -2.72 -19.68
C ASN A 300 16.58 -2.10 -18.48
N ALA A 301 15.95 -2.14 -17.29
CA ALA A 301 16.59 -1.75 -16.03
C ALA A 301 17.89 -2.54 -15.72
N PHE A 302 18.08 -3.70 -16.36
CA PHE A 302 19.23 -4.58 -16.23
C PHE A 302 20.05 -4.69 -17.52
N GLN A 303 19.90 -3.74 -18.45
CA GLN A 303 20.59 -3.73 -19.74
C GLN A 303 20.35 -5.02 -20.56
N GLY A 304 19.14 -5.58 -20.46
CA GLY A 304 18.75 -6.83 -21.12
C GLY A 304 19.36 -8.10 -20.50
N LYS A 305 20.06 -7.99 -19.35
CA LYS A 305 20.62 -9.14 -18.62
C LYS A 305 19.57 -9.75 -17.69
N ALA A 306 19.93 -10.87 -17.04
CA ALA A 306 19.09 -11.49 -16.04
C ALA A 306 18.82 -10.54 -14.84
N VAL A 307 17.59 -10.55 -14.34
CA VAL A 307 17.20 -9.93 -13.08
C VAL A 307 17.80 -10.73 -11.94
N CYS A 308 18.83 -10.18 -11.30
CA CYS A 308 19.67 -10.93 -10.35
C CYS A 308 20.15 -10.05 -9.19
N ALA A 309 19.96 -10.53 -7.97
CA ALA A 309 20.50 -9.97 -6.74
C ALA A 309 22.02 -10.20 -6.71
N SER A 310 22.79 -9.16 -7.01
CA SER A 310 24.25 -9.21 -7.12
C SER A 310 24.98 -8.04 -6.44
N SER A 311 24.27 -6.99 -6.04
CA SER A 311 24.87 -5.86 -5.34
C SER A 311 23.86 -5.17 -4.42
N ALA A 312 24.35 -4.42 -3.43
CA ALA A 312 23.51 -3.65 -2.49
C ALA A 312 22.91 -2.37 -3.12
N HIS A 313 22.99 -2.21 -4.44
CA HIS A 313 22.43 -1.06 -5.14
C HIS A 313 20.94 -1.26 -5.43
N SER A 314 20.17 -0.19 -5.24
CA SER A 314 18.77 -0.13 -5.66
C SER A 314 18.64 0.25 -7.12
N ILE A 315 17.63 -0.32 -7.78
CA ILE A 315 17.08 0.21 -9.03
C ILE A 315 16.08 1.31 -8.67
N VAL A 316 16.14 2.45 -9.35
CA VAL A 316 15.17 3.54 -9.16
C VAL A 316 14.28 3.62 -10.39
N LEU A 317 12.99 3.38 -10.22
CA LEU A 317 12.01 3.58 -11.29
C LEU A 317 11.57 5.05 -11.34
N GLU A 318 10.96 5.45 -12.45
CA GLU A 318 10.42 6.79 -12.60
C GLU A 318 9.44 7.11 -11.46
N GLY A 319 9.42 8.36 -10.98
CA GLY A 319 8.66 8.73 -9.78
C GLY A 319 9.32 8.41 -8.44
N GLY A 320 10.49 7.76 -8.44
CA GLY A 320 11.39 7.73 -7.28
C GLY A 320 11.18 6.57 -6.32
N VAL A 321 10.52 5.48 -6.73
CA VAL A 321 10.54 4.24 -5.95
C VAL A 321 11.90 3.55 -6.16
N GLU A 322 12.51 3.15 -5.05
CA GLU A 322 13.77 2.42 -5.01
C GLU A 322 13.49 0.93 -4.76
N ILE A 323 14.16 0.05 -5.50
CA ILE A 323 13.93 -1.39 -5.47
C ILE A 323 15.25 -2.13 -5.25
N TRP A 324 15.32 -2.94 -4.20
CA TRP A 324 16.42 -3.88 -3.94
C TRP A 324 15.98 -5.30 -4.26
N LEU A 325 16.75 -6.01 -5.08
CA LEU A 325 16.52 -7.42 -5.33
C LEU A 325 17.06 -8.27 -4.17
N LEU A 326 16.19 -9.10 -3.60
CA LEU A 326 16.50 -10.04 -2.52
C LEU A 326 16.71 -11.47 -3.03
N SER A 327 16.21 -11.77 -4.24
CA SER A 327 16.29 -13.05 -4.94
C SER A 327 15.96 -12.81 -6.42
N PRO A 328 16.41 -13.65 -7.37
CA PRO A 328 17.38 -14.74 -7.20
C PRO A 328 18.83 -14.24 -7.24
N THR A 329 19.79 -15.06 -6.80
CA THR A 329 21.20 -14.82 -7.12
C THR A 329 21.61 -15.60 -8.37
N GLN A 330 22.83 -15.37 -8.86
CA GLN A 330 23.37 -16.13 -9.99
C GLN A 330 23.38 -17.65 -9.71
N ARG A 331 23.54 -18.05 -8.44
CA ARG A 331 23.51 -19.46 -8.04
C ARG A 331 22.15 -20.10 -8.33
N GLU A 332 21.06 -19.44 -7.93
CA GLU A 332 19.70 -19.92 -8.16
C GLU A 332 19.37 -19.94 -9.66
N LEU A 333 19.78 -18.93 -10.42
CA LEU A 333 19.59 -18.91 -11.87
C LEU A 333 20.36 -20.03 -12.59
N THR A 334 21.60 -20.31 -12.18
CA THR A 334 22.36 -21.44 -12.72
C THR A 334 21.75 -22.79 -12.35
N ALA A 335 21.20 -22.93 -11.13
CA ALA A 335 20.48 -24.13 -10.73
C ALA A 335 19.21 -24.33 -11.57
N LEU A 336 18.46 -23.25 -11.84
CA LEU A 336 17.30 -23.29 -12.71
C LEU A 336 17.67 -23.70 -14.14
N ALA A 337 18.72 -23.12 -14.72
CA ALA A 337 19.18 -23.46 -16.07
C ALA A 337 19.50 -24.95 -16.20
N LYS A 338 20.19 -25.54 -15.21
CA LYS A 338 20.47 -26.97 -15.16
C LYS A 338 19.21 -27.82 -15.04
N TYR A 339 18.24 -27.37 -14.24
CA TYR A 339 16.96 -28.05 -14.10
C TYR A 339 16.19 -28.06 -15.43
N ALA A 340 16.13 -26.91 -16.12
CA ALA A 340 15.48 -26.78 -17.42
C ALA A 340 16.13 -27.64 -18.51
N ASP A 341 17.46 -27.71 -18.54
CA ASP A 341 18.22 -28.57 -19.47
C ASP A 341 17.96 -30.07 -19.21
N ALA A 342 17.96 -30.47 -17.94
CA ALA A 342 17.67 -31.85 -17.54
C ALA A 342 16.18 -32.26 -17.75
N HIS A 343 15.28 -31.29 -17.90
CA HIS A 343 13.84 -31.48 -18.06
C HIS A 343 13.31 -30.84 -19.36
N LEU A 344 14.15 -30.74 -20.40
CA LEU A 344 13.70 -30.43 -21.75
C LEU A 344 12.50 -31.34 -22.08
N PRO A 345 11.40 -30.79 -22.65
CA PRO A 345 10.14 -31.51 -22.72
C PRO A 345 10.26 -32.75 -23.62
N ASP A 346 10.52 -33.90 -23.00
CA ASP A 346 10.22 -35.20 -23.58
C ASP A 346 8.78 -35.53 -23.17
N ASN A 347 7.85 -35.24 -24.09
CA ASN A 347 6.44 -35.66 -24.11
C ASN A 347 5.79 -35.90 -22.73
N GLY A 348 5.26 -34.83 -22.12
CA GLY A 348 4.13 -34.94 -21.20
C GLY A 348 4.41 -35.45 -19.78
N LYS A 349 5.66 -35.47 -19.31
CA LYS A 349 5.95 -35.79 -17.91
C LYS A 349 5.67 -34.59 -16.99
N VAL A 350 4.52 -34.68 -16.32
CA VAL A 350 4.02 -33.80 -15.27
C VAL A 350 5.11 -33.52 -14.22
N VAL A 351 5.50 -32.26 -14.10
CA VAL A 351 6.37 -31.73 -13.04
C VAL A 351 5.78 -32.08 -11.67
N PRO A 352 6.59 -32.45 -10.66
CA PRO A 352 6.08 -32.83 -9.34
C PRO A 352 5.18 -31.72 -8.79
N ARG A 353 3.88 -32.00 -8.68
CA ARG A 353 2.93 -31.12 -8.00
C ARG A 353 3.45 -30.87 -6.60
N ASP A 354 3.57 -29.62 -6.19
CA ASP A 354 3.80 -29.28 -4.81
C ASP A 354 2.79 -30.02 -3.92
N ARG A 355 3.32 -30.85 -3.03
CA ARG A 355 2.55 -31.67 -2.07
C ARG A 355 2.59 -31.08 -0.66
N LEU A 356 3.10 -29.86 -0.49
CA LEU A 356 3.13 -29.19 0.80
C LEU A 356 1.76 -28.52 1.07
N GLY A 357 1.29 -28.57 2.32
CA GLY A 357 0.08 -27.87 2.79
C GLY A 357 -1.21 -28.71 3.01
N ARG A 358 -1.32 -29.94 2.49
CA ARG A 358 -2.61 -30.67 2.54
C ARG A 358 -3.01 -31.35 3.86
N GLN A 359 -2.11 -31.43 4.84
CA GLN A 359 -2.34 -32.25 6.05
C GLN A 359 -2.77 -31.45 7.29
N ASP A 360 -2.92 -30.13 7.17
CA ASP A 360 -3.31 -29.29 8.30
C ASP A 360 -4.76 -29.61 8.74
N SER A 361 -4.92 -29.99 10.01
CA SER A 361 -6.22 -30.26 10.62
C SER A 361 -6.91 -28.97 11.07
N TRP A 362 -8.24 -28.96 11.11
CA TRP A 362 -9.01 -27.85 11.70
C TRP A 362 -9.99 -28.38 12.75
N PRO A 363 -10.04 -27.81 13.98
CA PRO A 363 -9.26 -26.68 14.49
C PRO A 363 -7.76 -26.98 14.58
N PRO A 364 -6.89 -25.94 14.54
CA PRO A 364 -5.45 -26.15 14.53
C PRO A 364 -4.95 -26.69 15.88
N PRO A 365 -3.82 -27.44 15.90
CA PRO A 365 -3.18 -27.86 17.14
C PRO A 365 -2.77 -26.70 18.06
N ALA A 366 -2.36 -27.04 19.29
CA ALA A 366 -1.86 -26.08 20.26
C ALA A 366 -0.66 -25.29 19.71
N TYR A 367 -0.63 -23.98 19.92
CA TYR A 367 0.40 -23.07 19.40
C TYR A 367 1.83 -23.57 19.65
N ALA A 368 2.14 -23.96 20.90
CA ALA A 368 3.46 -24.45 21.30
C ALA A 368 3.88 -25.73 20.53
N SER A 369 2.93 -26.60 20.20
CA SER A 369 3.21 -27.86 19.47
C SER A 369 3.62 -27.61 18.02
N LEU A 370 3.03 -26.61 17.37
CA LEU A 370 3.39 -26.20 16.02
C LEU A 370 4.70 -25.43 16.01
N LEU A 371 4.90 -24.53 16.98
CA LEU A 371 6.12 -23.72 17.07
C LEU A 371 7.38 -24.60 17.24
N ALA A 372 7.26 -25.75 17.91
CA ALA A 372 8.34 -26.70 18.09
C ALA A 372 8.71 -27.50 16.81
N LYS A 373 7.90 -27.46 15.74
CA LYS A 373 8.19 -28.21 14.51
C LYS A 373 9.37 -27.61 13.76
N ARG A 374 10.26 -28.48 13.27
CA ARG A 374 11.45 -28.09 12.49
C ARG A 374 11.04 -27.43 11.17
N PHE A 375 11.78 -26.39 10.79
CA PHE A 375 11.70 -25.82 9.44
C PHE A 375 12.39 -26.74 8.43
N LEU A 376 11.73 -26.96 7.28
CA LEU A 376 12.27 -27.67 6.13
C LEU A 376 12.13 -26.75 4.93
N SER A 377 13.26 -26.34 4.35
CA SER A 377 13.27 -25.46 3.18
C SER A 377 12.63 -26.13 1.98
N ASP A 378 11.93 -25.31 1.19
CA ASP A 378 11.58 -25.63 -0.20
C ASP A 378 12.84 -26.00 -1.01
N GLN A 379 12.70 -26.98 -1.91
CA GLN A 379 13.76 -27.51 -2.77
C GLN A 379 13.49 -27.24 -4.26
N SER A 380 12.39 -26.57 -4.62
CA SER A 380 12.04 -26.21 -5.99
C SER A 380 13.07 -25.23 -6.57
N ALA A 381 13.68 -25.59 -7.70
CA ALA A 381 14.55 -24.69 -8.45
C ALA A 381 13.78 -23.50 -9.04
N SER A 382 12.50 -23.70 -9.41
CA SER A 382 11.62 -22.65 -9.88
C SER A 382 11.38 -21.59 -8.80
N ASN A 383 10.94 -22.01 -7.62
CA ASN A 383 10.64 -21.14 -6.49
C ASN A 383 11.92 -20.46 -5.98
N ALA A 384 13.05 -21.17 -6.00
CA ALA A 384 14.35 -20.58 -5.68
C ALA A 384 14.75 -19.45 -6.64
N SER A 385 14.28 -19.50 -7.89
CA SER A 385 14.56 -18.48 -8.92
C SER A 385 13.66 -17.24 -8.84
N SER A 386 12.66 -17.23 -7.95
CA SER A 386 11.70 -16.14 -7.88
C SER A 386 12.36 -14.78 -7.61
N ILE A 387 11.93 -13.76 -8.37
CA ILE A 387 12.31 -12.38 -8.15
C ILE A 387 11.62 -11.89 -6.86
N ALA A 388 12.38 -11.79 -5.78
CA ALA A 388 11.93 -11.17 -4.53
C ALA A 388 12.53 -9.78 -4.40
N MET A 389 11.77 -8.82 -3.89
CA MET A 389 12.17 -7.42 -3.86
C MET A 389 11.70 -6.69 -2.61
N LEU A 390 12.54 -5.75 -2.17
CA LEU A 390 12.16 -4.69 -1.24
C LEU A 390 11.95 -3.39 -2.03
N LEU A 391 10.81 -2.75 -1.84
CA LEU A 391 10.51 -1.44 -2.41
C LEU A 391 10.52 -0.38 -1.31
N ARG A 392 11.16 0.76 -1.56
CA ARG A 392 11.14 1.95 -0.71
C ARG A 392 10.57 3.13 -1.48
N TYR A 393 9.61 3.82 -0.89
CA TYR A 393 9.14 5.11 -1.38
C TYR A 393 9.01 6.04 -0.18
N GLY A 394 9.79 7.12 -0.14
CA GLY A 394 9.92 7.93 1.07
C GLY A 394 10.45 7.10 2.26
N GLU A 395 9.72 7.10 3.37
CA GLU A 395 10.08 6.33 4.56
C GLU A 395 9.53 4.90 4.53
N GLN A 396 8.47 4.68 3.74
CA GLN A 396 7.75 3.42 3.63
C GLN A 396 8.58 2.35 2.96
N LYS A 397 8.53 1.13 3.49
CA LYS A 397 9.20 -0.05 2.92
C LYS A 397 8.25 -1.23 2.87
N ILE A 398 8.19 -1.88 1.71
CA ILE A 398 7.39 -3.08 1.51
C ILE A 398 8.25 -4.20 0.93
N VAL A 399 7.89 -5.45 1.22
CA VAL A 399 8.60 -6.63 0.70
C VAL A 399 7.62 -7.53 -0.03
N LEU A 400 7.96 -7.90 -1.27
CA LEU A 400 7.23 -8.81 -2.15
C LEU A 400 8.14 -9.98 -2.51
N CYS A 401 7.79 -11.19 -2.07
CA CYS A 401 8.72 -12.32 -2.15
C CYS A 401 8.50 -13.29 -3.31
N GLY A 402 7.39 -13.20 -4.05
CA GLY A 402 6.97 -14.29 -4.95
C GLY A 402 7.02 -15.61 -4.17
N ASP A 403 7.77 -16.58 -4.69
CA ASP A 403 7.94 -17.89 -4.06
C ASP A 403 9.36 -18.13 -3.51
N ALA A 404 10.15 -17.05 -3.42
CA ALA A 404 11.56 -17.11 -3.06
C ALA A 404 11.79 -17.80 -1.70
N ARG A 405 12.88 -18.56 -1.66
CA ARG A 405 13.33 -19.29 -0.46
C ARG A 405 13.83 -18.35 0.63
N ALA A 406 13.58 -18.75 1.87
CA ALA A 406 13.91 -17.95 3.04
C ALA A 406 15.41 -17.66 3.17
N GLU A 407 16.26 -18.63 2.84
CA GLU A 407 17.72 -18.55 2.94
C GLU A 407 18.31 -17.52 1.99
N VAL A 408 17.76 -17.43 0.77
CA VAL A 408 18.23 -16.50 -0.27
C VAL A 408 17.92 -15.06 0.18
N ILE A 409 16.70 -14.83 0.64
CA ILE A 409 16.27 -13.53 1.18
C ILE A 409 17.10 -13.18 2.43
N CYS A 410 17.29 -14.12 3.36
CA CYS A 410 18.12 -13.93 4.55
C CYS A 410 19.54 -13.48 4.21
N ALA A 411 20.17 -14.13 3.23
CA ALA A 411 21.53 -13.81 2.80
C ALA A 411 21.60 -12.41 2.17
N ALA A 412 20.63 -12.05 1.33
CA ALA A 412 20.55 -10.71 0.76
C ALA A 412 20.36 -9.63 1.84
N LEU A 413 19.44 -9.85 2.78
CA LEU A 413 19.23 -8.93 3.91
C LEU A 413 20.46 -8.79 4.80
N ALA A 414 21.17 -9.89 5.07
CA ALA A 414 22.43 -9.87 5.83
C ALA A 414 23.52 -9.06 5.12
N SER A 415 23.56 -9.12 3.78
CA SER A 415 24.49 -8.36 2.95
C SER A 415 24.15 -6.87 2.92
N TYR A 416 22.88 -6.53 2.74
CA TYR A 416 22.43 -5.14 2.57
C TYR A 416 22.30 -4.40 3.90
N TRP A 417 21.91 -5.11 4.97
CA TRP A 417 21.63 -4.57 6.30
C TRP A 417 22.15 -5.50 7.41
N PRO A 418 23.47 -5.55 7.66
CA PRO A 418 24.09 -6.49 8.60
C PRO A 418 23.68 -6.27 10.07
N ASP A 419 23.58 -5.01 10.51
CA ASP A 419 23.54 -4.66 11.95
C ASP A 419 22.14 -4.34 12.51
N HIS A 420 21.10 -4.44 11.70
CA HIS A 420 19.77 -3.97 12.10
C HIS A 420 18.64 -4.92 11.69
N LYS A 421 17.66 -5.08 12.59
CA LYS A 421 16.35 -5.61 12.20
C LYS A 421 15.68 -4.59 11.30
N LEU A 422 15.64 -4.88 10.01
CA LEU A 422 15.04 -4.01 9.00
C LEU A 422 13.55 -3.79 9.32
N LYS A 423 13.14 -2.55 9.54
CA LYS A 423 11.73 -2.20 9.72
C LYS A 423 11.07 -2.05 8.36
N ILE A 424 9.97 -2.78 8.15
CA ILE A 424 9.11 -2.67 6.98
C ILE A 424 7.65 -2.50 7.42
N ASP A 425 6.83 -1.98 6.51
CA ASP A 425 5.43 -1.66 6.78
C ASP A 425 4.47 -2.71 6.23
N PHE A 426 4.89 -3.47 5.21
CA PHE A 426 4.10 -4.54 4.59
C PHE A 426 4.97 -5.66 4.03
N TRP A 427 4.49 -6.90 4.17
CA TRP A 427 5.16 -8.08 3.65
C TRP A 427 4.17 -9.04 2.97
N LYS A 428 4.28 -9.22 1.65
CA LYS A 428 3.69 -10.40 0.98
C LYS A 428 4.58 -11.60 1.20
N MET A 429 4.08 -12.54 2.00
CA MET A 429 4.73 -13.80 2.35
C MET A 429 5.06 -14.63 1.11
N SER A 430 6.21 -15.30 1.15
CA SER A 430 6.61 -16.20 0.07
C SER A 430 5.63 -17.33 -0.13
N HIS A 431 5.41 -17.75 -1.38
CA HIS A 431 4.74 -19.00 -1.74
C HIS A 431 3.41 -19.17 -1.01
N HIS A 432 2.60 -18.12 -1.10
CA HIS A 432 1.27 -18.00 -0.49
C HIS A 432 1.18 -18.25 1.02
N GLY A 433 2.31 -18.24 1.74
CA GLY A 433 2.39 -18.66 3.14
C GLY A 433 2.67 -20.15 3.35
N SER A 434 3.40 -20.78 2.44
CA SER A 434 3.94 -22.13 2.61
C SER A 434 4.91 -22.18 3.79
N GLN A 435 4.86 -23.28 4.54
CA GLN A 435 5.77 -23.56 5.64
C GLN A 435 7.23 -23.71 5.19
N GLY A 436 7.50 -23.94 3.89
CA GLY A 436 8.82 -24.17 3.35
C GLY A 436 9.61 -22.90 2.99
N ASN A 437 8.94 -21.74 2.95
CA ASN A 437 9.50 -20.52 2.35
C ASN A 437 9.61 -19.36 3.35
N THR A 438 9.13 -19.53 4.59
CA THR A 438 9.32 -18.55 5.67
C THR A 438 9.89 -19.18 6.94
N SER A 439 11.17 -18.90 7.21
CA SER A 439 11.91 -19.37 8.39
C SER A 439 11.84 -18.37 9.55
N SER A 440 12.10 -18.84 10.77
CA SER A 440 12.19 -17.97 11.95
C SER A 440 13.38 -17.02 11.87
N ASP A 441 14.50 -17.43 11.26
CA ASP A 441 15.66 -16.58 11.04
C ASP A 441 15.33 -15.40 10.13
N LEU A 442 14.57 -15.64 9.07
CA LEU A 442 14.09 -14.59 8.17
C LEU A 442 13.17 -13.61 8.88
N LEU A 443 12.19 -14.13 9.62
CA LEU A 443 11.28 -13.28 10.41
C LEU A 443 12.00 -12.50 11.50
N ASN A 444 13.06 -13.05 12.10
CA ASN A 444 13.84 -12.37 13.12
C ASN A 444 14.70 -11.22 12.57
N ARG A 445 15.01 -11.21 11.28
CA ARG A 445 15.74 -10.12 10.60
C ARG A 445 14.87 -8.92 10.24
N ILE A 446 13.55 -9.08 10.23
CA ILE A 446 12.62 -8.04 9.78
C ILE A 446 11.62 -7.71 10.88
N LYS A 447 11.47 -6.42 11.19
CA LYS A 447 10.39 -5.91 12.05
C LYS A 447 9.20 -5.52 11.17
N CYS A 448 8.17 -6.36 11.16
CA CYS A 448 6.91 -6.12 10.44
C CYS A 448 5.69 -6.38 11.35
N LYS A 449 4.56 -5.78 11.00
CA LYS A 449 3.25 -6.07 11.63
C LYS A 449 2.17 -6.52 10.64
N ARG A 450 2.36 -6.33 9.34
CA ARG A 450 1.33 -6.56 8.31
C ARG A 450 1.83 -7.60 7.31
N PHE A 451 1.20 -8.77 7.33
CA PHE A 451 1.60 -9.92 6.53
C PHE A 451 0.47 -10.31 5.60
N ALA A 452 0.75 -10.42 4.31
CA ALA A 452 -0.25 -10.73 3.30
C ALA A 452 -0.05 -12.11 2.69
N PHE A 453 -1.18 -12.77 2.42
CA PHE A 453 -1.29 -14.10 1.85
C PHE A 453 -2.18 -14.00 0.61
N SER A 454 -1.65 -14.42 -0.54
CA SER A 454 -2.37 -14.41 -1.82
C SER A 454 -2.76 -15.84 -2.14
N THR A 455 -3.96 -16.27 -1.75
CA THR A 455 -4.45 -17.62 -2.06
C THR A 455 -5.90 -17.78 -1.64
N ASN A 456 -6.65 -18.57 -2.42
CA ASN A 456 -7.97 -19.04 -2.06
C ASN A 456 -7.95 -20.37 -1.28
N GLY A 457 -6.79 -21.02 -1.15
CA GLY A 457 -6.60 -22.30 -0.45
C GLY A 457 -7.16 -23.54 -1.17
N LYS A 458 -7.71 -23.42 -2.38
CA LYS A 458 -8.42 -24.52 -3.06
C LYS A 458 -7.52 -25.65 -3.54
N ILE A 459 -6.31 -25.34 -4.03
CA ILE A 459 -5.41 -26.33 -4.65
C ILE A 459 -4.36 -26.84 -3.65
N HIS A 460 -3.67 -25.91 -2.99
CA HIS A 460 -2.51 -26.15 -2.12
C HIS A 460 -2.82 -26.07 -0.62
N ALA A 461 -4.01 -25.61 -0.24
CA ALA A 461 -4.41 -25.40 1.15
C ALA A 461 -3.55 -24.38 1.93
N HIS A 462 -2.86 -23.48 1.24
CA HIS A 462 -2.16 -22.35 1.87
C HIS A 462 -3.13 -21.30 2.45
N PRO A 463 -2.66 -20.45 3.40
CA PRO A 463 -1.36 -20.54 4.06
C PRO A 463 -1.32 -21.68 5.09
N ASP A 464 -0.13 -22.22 5.30
CA ASP A 464 0.10 -23.30 6.26
C ASP A 464 0.07 -22.77 7.70
N GLN A 465 -0.44 -23.57 8.63
CA GLN A 465 -0.50 -23.21 10.04
C GLN A 465 0.89 -22.90 10.61
N LEU A 466 1.92 -23.63 10.16
CA LEU A 466 3.29 -23.40 10.58
C LEU A 466 3.85 -22.05 10.14
N ALA A 467 3.51 -21.57 8.94
CA ALA A 467 3.92 -20.23 8.51
C ALA A 467 3.28 -19.15 9.39
N ILE A 468 1.98 -19.28 9.68
CA ILE A 468 1.26 -18.35 10.56
C ILE A 468 1.84 -18.38 11.98
N VAL A 469 2.08 -19.56 12.56
CA VAL A 469 2.67 -19.68 13.91
C VAL A 469 4.02 -18.97 14.01
N ARG A 470 4.87 -19.08 13.00
CA ARG A 470 6.15 -18.37 12.96
C ARG A 470 5.96 -16.85 12.88
N VAL A 471 5.00 -16.36 12.10
CA VAL A 471 4.63 -14.93 12.08
C VAL A 471 4.18 -14.46 13.46
N LEU A 472 3.32 -15.22 14.14
CA LEU A 472 2.85 -14.88 15.49
C LEU A 472 3.98 -14.92 16.53
N ALA A 473 5.03 -15.73 16.30
CA ALA A 473 6.20 -15.79 17.17
C ALA A 473 7.14 -14.58 16.97
N SER A 474 7.15 -13.97 15.79
CA SER A 474 8.10 -12.91 15.45
C SER A 474 7.64 -11.51 15.85
N THR A 475 6.33 -11.30 16.06
CA THR A 475 5.79 -9.97 16.37
C THR A 475 4.51 -10.04 17.20
N TYR A 476 4.28 -9.02 18.02
CA TYR A 476 3.08 -8.91 18.86
C TYR A 476 1.92 -8.32 18.06
N ASN A 477 0.77 -9.03 18.10
CA ASN A 477 -0.49 -8.63 17.46
C ASN A 477 -0.35 -8.25 15.98
N PRO A 478 0.12 -9.16 15.11
CA PRO A 478 0.19 -8.91 13.67
C PRO A 478 -1.21 -8.82 13.04
N GLU A 479 -1.26 -8.11 11.92
CA GLU A 479 -2.36 -8.12 10.97
C GLU A 479 -2.06 -9.16 9.87
N LEU A 480 -2.96 -10.14 9.72
CA LEU A 480 -2.93 -11.15 8.67
C LEU A 480 -3.92 -10.76 7.56
N ILE A 481 -3.41 -10.47 6.37
CA ILE A 481 -4.16 -9.90 5.26
C ILE A 481 -4.38 -10.99 4.21
N PHE A 482 -5.63 -11.25 3.84
CA PHE A 482 -6.00 -12.27 2.86
C PHE A 482 -6.69 -11.61 1.66
N ASN A 483 -6.30 -11.97 0.44
CA ASN A 483 -6.97 -11.50 -0.77
C ASN A 483 -8.29 -12.22 -1.09
N TYR A 484 -8.63 -13.25 -0.31
CA TYR A 484 -9.90 -13.99 -0.41
C TYR A 484 -10.62 -14.03 0.93
N ALA A 485 -11.94 -13.90 0.90
CA ALA A 485 -12.83 -14.21 2.02
C ALA A 485 -13.71 -15.43 1.66
N ASN A 486 -13.20 -16.64 1.88
CA ASN A 486 -13.91 -17.88 1.54
C ASN A 486 -13.88 -18.88 2.70
N GLN A 487 -14.45 -20.08 2.52
CA GLN A 487 -14.50 -21.10 3.57
C GLN A 487 -13.11 -21.43 4.17
N TRP A 488 -12.05 -21.41 3.36
CA TRP A 488 -10.69 -21.70 3.81
C TRP A 488 -10.09 -20.52 4.57
N THR A 489 -9.99 -19.35 3.94
CA THR A 489 -9.32 -18.18 4.53
C THR A 489 -10.11 -17.57 5.70
N ASN A 490 -11.44 -17.73 5.74
CA ASN A 490 -12.27 -17.26 6.86
C ASN A 490 -12.02 -18.02 8.17
N ARG A 491 -11.39 -19.20 8.12
CA ARG A 491 -10.97 -19.94 9.33
C ARG A 491 -10.11 -19.09 10.24
N TRP A 492 -9.26 -18.25 9.66
CA TRP A 492 -8.37 -17.36 10.38
C TRP A 492 -9.09 -16.21 11.12
N LYS A 493 -10.36 -15.90 10.79
CA LYS A 493 -11.18 -14.97 11.59
C LYS A 493 -11.36 -15.45 13.03
N TYR A 494 -11.36 -16.76 13.22
CA TYR A 494 -11.59 -17.41 14.50
C TYR A 494 -10.25 -17.81 15.12
N ARG A 495 -9.69 -16.89 15.91
CA ARG A 495 -8.45 -17.14 16.65
C ARG A 495 -8.63 -18.31 17.64
N PRO A 496 -7.81 -19.37 17.57
CA PRO A 496 -7.81 -20.40 18.59
C PRO A 496 -7.46 -19.84 19.96
N ALA A 497 -8.12 -20.27 21.03
CA ALA A 497 -7.94 -19.69 22.37
C ALA A 497 -6.50 -19.80 22.90
N SER A 498 -5.76 -20.84 22.50
CA SER A 498 -4.36 -21.08 22.90
C SER A 498 -3.33 -20.32 22.06
N TRP A 499 -3.76 -19.55 21.06
CA TRP A 499 -2.87 -18.84 20.15
C TRP A 499 -2.70 -17.36 20.54
N PRO A 500 -1.54 -16.74 20.25
CA PRO A 500 -1.32 -15.30 20.42
C PRO A 500 -2.36 -14.46 19.67
N THR A 501 -2.56 -13.22 20.13
CA THR A 501 -3.46 -12.27 19.49
C THR A 501 -2.98 -11.91 18.08
N TYR A 502 -3.92 -11.80 17.14
CA TYR A 502 -3.72 -11.23 15.81
C TYR A 502 -5.05 -10.67 15.30
N SER A 503 -5.00 -9.82 14.28
CA SER A 503 -6.16 -9.34 13.53
C SER A 503 -6.14 -9.86 12.10
N THR A 504 -7.30 -9.85 11.43
CA THR A 504 -7.42 -10.29 10.03
C THR A 504 -8.08 -9.23 9.16
N THR A 505 -7.60 -9.11 7.92
CA THR A 505 -8.11 -8.18 6.91
C THR A 505 -8.45 -8.95 5.64
N TYR A 506 -9.56 -8.57 5.01
CA TYR A 506 -10.16 -9.26 3.86
C TYR A 506 -10.60 -8.24 2.79
N PRO A 507 -10.90 -8.67 1.55
CA PRO A 507 -11.41 -7.80 0.51
C PRO A 507 -12.67 -7.03 0.91
N SER A 508 -12.77 -5.78 0.46
CA SER A 508 -13.98 -4.96 0.54
C SER A 508 -14.83 -5.14 -0.73
N ALA A 509 -15.90 -4.35 -0.87
CA ALA A 509 -16.70 -4.31 -2.09
C ALA A 509 -16.04 -3.50 -3.25
N GLU A 510 -14.83 -2.97 -3.07
CA GLU A 510 -14.13 -2.13 -4.06
C GLU A 510 -13.73 -2.89 -5.33
N GLY A 511 -13.55 -4.21 -5.26
CA GLY A 511 -13.22 -5.03 -6.42
C GLY A 511 -12.68 -6.40 -6.04
N PRO A 512 -12.19 -7.18 -7.02
CA PRO A 512 -11.66 -8.52 -6.80
C PRO A 512 -10.23 -8.45 -6.23
N TYR A 513 -10.04 -7.71 -5.15
CA TYR A 513 -8.76 -7.52 -4.48
C TYR A 513 -8.94 -7.12 -3.01
N VAL A 514 -7.93 -7.39 -2.20
CA VAL A 514 -7.77 -6.69 -0.90
C VAL A 514 -6.86 -5.48 -1.13
N ARG A 515 -7.28 -4.33 -0.60
CA ARG A 515 -6.55 -3.07 -0.74
C ARG A 515 -5.78 -2.75 0.53
N ILE A 516 -4.52 -2.36 0.37
CA ILE A 516 -3.62 -2.01 1.46
C ILE A 516 -3.00 -0.66 1.15
N ILE A 517 -3.18 0.29 2.06
CA ILE A 517 -2.53 1.60 2.02
C ILE A 517 -1.42 1.64 3.07
N ILE A 518 -0.23 2.11 2.67
CA ILE A 518 0.98 2.23 3.50
C ILE A 518 1.38 3.69 3.65
#